data_AF-A0A1V6E2S0-F1
#
_entry.id   AF-A0A1V6E2S0-F1
#
_cell.length_a   1.000
_cell.length_b   1.000
_cell.length_c   1.000
_cell.angle_alpha   90.00
_cell.angle_beta   90.00
_cell.angle_gamma   90.00
#
_symmetry.space_group_name_H-M   'P 1'
#
loop_
_entity.id
_entity.type
_entity.pdbx_description
1 polymer ?
#
loop_
_entity_poly.entity_id
_entity_poly.type
_entity_poly.pdbx_seq_one_letter_code
_entity_poly.pdbx_strand_id
1 'polypeptide(L)'
;MKLRRWDIVKIPAADNDSAGHPGVVLSPEDMLDDEKQLRFNVLVGTKKQPAEKARQNNVVLNEDDGLSFQTLVDCSLVYMVRKSQVKERLGVVAYERRQEIKRKVRAHLGLG
;
A
#
# COMPACT_ATOMS: atom_id res chain seq x y z
N MET A 1 -10.20 -11.41 -7.99
CA MET A 1 -9.93 -9.99 -8.31
C MET A 1 -8.57 -9.89 -8.97
N LYS A 2 -8.42 -9.14 -10.08
CA LYS A 2 -7.14 -8.92 -10.74
C LYS A 2 -6.41 -7.76 -10.07
N LEU A 3 -5.26 -8.04 -9.45
CA LEU A 3 -4.45 -7.03 -8.76
C LEU A 3 -3.49 -6.37 -9.73
N ARG A 4 -3.32 -5.06 -9.61
CA ARG A 4 -2.34 -4.26 -10.33
C ARG A 4 -1.38 -3.56 -9.39
N ARG A 5 -0.16 -3.32 -9.86
CA ARG A 5 0.79 -2.46 -9.14
C ARG A 5 0.16 -1.08 -8.98
N TRP A 6 0.36 -0.48 -7.81
CA TRP A 6 -0.26 0.79 -7.39
C TRP A 6 -1.73 0.70 -7.01
N ASP A 7 -2.38 -0.47 -7.11
CA ASP A 7 -3.67 -0.65 -6.46
C ASP A 7 -3.54 -0.41 -4.96
N ILE A 8 -4.57 0.20 -4.40
CA ILE A 8 -4.73 0.30 -2.95
C ILE A 8 -5.76 -0.73 -2.55
N VAL A 9 -5.36 -1.69 -1.73
CA VAL A 9 -6.19 -2.79 -1.29
C VAL A 9 -6.40 -2.75 0.21
N LYS A 10 -7.53 -3.27 0.69
CA LYS A 10 -7.78 -3.45 2.11
C LYS A 10 -7.30 -4.82 2.55
N ILE A 11 -6.39 -4.84 3.51
CA ILE A 11 -5.75 -6.05 4.05
C ILE A 11 -5.91 -6.08 5.58
N PRO A 12 -6.09 -7.25 6.20
CA PRO A 12 -6.07 -7.35 7.67
C PRO A 12 -4.66 -7.11 8.21
N ALA A 13 -4.52 -6.38 9.33
CA ALA A 13 -3.25 -6.31 10.06
C ALA A 13 -2.97 -7.57 10.90
N ALA A 14 -4.02 -8.29 11.27
CA ALA A 14 -3.99 -9.58 11.96
C ALA A 14 -5.23 -10.40 11.60
N ASP A 15 -5.24 -11.72 11.83
CA ASP A 15 -6.33 -12.61 11.42
C ASP A 15 -7.71 -12.22 12.00
N ASN A 16 -7.74 -11.50 13.13
CA ASN A 16 -8.94 -10.99 13.80
C ASN A 16 -9.22 -9.49 13.55
N ASP A 17 -8.46 -8.84 12.68
CA ASP A 17 -8.68 -7.44 12.33
C ASP A 17 -9.84 -7.30 11.33
N SER A 18 -11.01 -6.94 11.86
CA SER A 18 -12.20 -6.67 11.05
C SER A 18 -12.09 -5.36 10.27
N ALA A 19 -11.42 -4.35 10.84
CA ALA A 19 -11.32 -3.01 10.26
C ALA A 19 -10.49 -3.02 8.97
N GLY A 20 -9.35 -3.71 8.97
CA GLY A 20 -8.43 -3.75 7.84
C GLY A 20 -7.73 -2.41 7.59
N HIS A 21 -6.59 -2.48 6.92
CA HIS A 21 -5.71 -1.37 6.63
C HIS A 21 -5.54 -1.21 5.11
N PRO A 22 -5.43 0.03 4.61
CA PRO A 22 -5.00 0.26 3.24
C PRO A 22 -3.58 -0.31 3.00
N GLY A 23 -3.36 -0.94 1.86
CA GLY A 23 -2.09 -1.49 1.44
C GLY A 23 -1.82 -1.14 -0.03
N VAL A 24 -0.70 -0.47 -0.30
CA VAL A 24 -0.28 -0.12 -1.67
C VAL A 24 0.48 -1.28 -2.28
N VAL A 25 -0.01 -1.86 -3.38
CA VAL A 25 0.63 -2.97 -4.09
C VAL A 25 1.92 -2.51 -4.79
N LEU A 26 3.04 -3.17 -4.47
CA LEU A 26 4.36 -2.87 -5.06
C LEU A 26 4.84 -3.88 -6.10
N SER A 27 4.41 -5.14 -6.00
CA SER A 27 4.84 -6.22 -6.89
C SER A 27 4.52 -5.92 -8.36
N PRO A 28 5.37 -6.39 -9.30
CA PRO A 28 5.14 -6.22 -10.73
C PRO A 28 3.99 -7.10 -11.25
N GLU A 29 3.46 -6.76 -12.42
CA GLU A 29 2.24 -7.37 -12.96
C GLU A 29 2.38 -8.85 -13.31
N ASP A 30 3.54 -9.27 -13.80
CA ASP A 30 3.87 -10.67 -14.06
C ASP A 30 3.77 -11.53 -12.80
N MET A 31 4.29 -11.03 -11.67
CA MET A 31 4.18 -11.67 -10.36
C MET A 31 2.71 -11.70 -9.86
N LEU A 32 1.95 -10.64 -10.13
CA LEU A 32 0.55 -10.54 -9.72
C LEU A 32 -0.37 -11.43 -10.58
N ASP A 33 -0.05 -11.60 -11.86
CA ASP A 33 -0.81 -12.41 -12.82
C ASP A 33 -0.47 -13.92 -12.71
N ASP A 34 0.67 -14.30 -12.12
CA ASP A 34 0.99 -15.70 -11.84
C ASP A 34 0.11 -16.32 -10.74
N GLU A 35 -0.72 -17.30 -11.10
CA GLU A 35 -1.62 -18.01 -10.19
C GLU A 35 -0.89 -18.83 -9.11
N LYS A 36 0.33 -19.29 -9.39
CA LYS A 36 1.16 -20.03 -8.42
C LYS A 36 1.78 -19.10 -7.39
N GLN A 37 1.96 -17.83 -7.74
CA GLN A 37 2.47 -16.83 -6.83
C GLN A 37 1.35 -16.28 -5.94
N LEU A 38 1.18 -16.88 -4.77
CA LEU A 38 0.11 -16.52 -3.83
C LEU A 38 0.40 -15.28 -2.97
N ARG A 39 1.62 -14.73 -3.04
CA ARG A 39 2.13 -13.68 -2.14
C ARG A 39 2.64 -12.49 -2.93
N PHE A 40 2.43 -11.28 -2.42
CA PHE A 40 2.89 -10.06 -3.05
C PHE A 40 3.28 -9.01 -2.00
N ASN A 41 4.04 -8.01 -2.43
CA ASN A 41 4.57 -6.97 -1.55
C ASN A 41 3.64 -5.76 -1.52
N VAL A 42 3.44 -5.20 -0.33
CA VAL A 42 2.67 -3.99 -0.10
C VAL A 42 3.39 -3.02 0.85
N LEU A 43 3.02 -1.74 0.77
CA LEU A 43 3.25 -0.77 1.84
C LEU A 43 1.96 -0.57 2.62
N VAL A 44 2.02 -0.68 3.94
CA VAL A 44 0.84 -0.55 4.80
C VAL A 44 0.58 0.93 5.08
N GLY A 45 -0.70 1.30 5.04
CA GLY A 45 -1.20 2.61 5.39
C GLY A 45 -2.10 2.59 6.62
N THR A 46 -2.15 3.70 7.34
CA THR A 46 -3.09 3.94 8.43
C THR A 46 -3.85 5.23 8.19
N LYS A 47 -5.08 5.32 8.72
CA LYS A 47 -5.84 6.58 8.70
C LYS A 47 -5.07 7.64 9.48
N LYS A 48 -4.80 8.77 8.83
CA LYS A 48 -4.16 9.93 9.44
C LYS A 48 -5.09 10.58 10.46
N GLN A 49 -4.65 10.71 11.70
CA GLN A 49 -5.42 11.39 12.74
C GLN A 49 -5.36 12.92 12.59
N PRO A 50 -6.35 13.66 13.13
CA PRO A 50 -6.27 15.12 13.22
C PRO A 50 -4.97 15.57 13.89
N ALA A 51 -4.33 16.61 13.35
CA ALA A 51 -3.03 17.14 13.78
C ALA A 51 -1.81 16.19 13.68
N GLU A 52 -2.01 14.91 13.31
CA GLU A 52 -0.90 13.99 13.06
C GLU A 52 -0.05 14.51 11.89
N LYS A 53 1.26 14.55 12.08
CA LYS A 53 2.21 14.93 11.02
C LYS A 53 2.76 13.68 10.35
N ALA A 54 2.83 13.71 9.03
CA ALA A 54 3.52 12.67 8.27
C ALA A 54 5.00 12.65 8.66
N ARG A 55 5.53 11.48 8.97
CA ARG A 55 6.98 11.28 9.18
C ARG A 55 7.71 11.33 7.84
N GLN A 56 9.03 11.43 7.88
CA GLN A 56 9.86 11.51 6.66
C GLN A 56 9.66 10.31 5.72
N ASN A 57 9.42 9.13 6.28
CA ASN A 57 9.14 7.88 5.57
C ASN A 57 7.69 7.73 5.11
N ASN A 58 6.79 8.64 5.50
CA ASN A 58 5.39 8.54 5.09
C ASN A 58 5.11 9.25 3.77
N VAL A 59 4.21 8.69 2.98
CA VAL A 59 3.52 9.39 1.88
C VAL A 59 2.06 9.52 2.26
N VAL A 60 1.49 10.71 2.03
CA VAL A 60 0.07 10.96 2.33
C VAL A 60 -0.75 10.69 1.07
N LEU A 61 -1.65 9.70 1.16
CA LEU A 61 -2.66 9.41 0.15
C LEU A 61 -4.00 10.04 0.55
N ASN A 62 -4.86 10.34 -0.42
CA ASN A 62 -6.11 11.06 -0.22
C ASN A 62 -7.21 10.64 -1.23
N GLU A 63 -8.24 11.47 -1.39
CA GLU A 63 -9.35 11.26 -2.31
C GLU A 63 -8.93 11.11 -3.77
N ASP A 64 -7.85 11.78 -4.21
CA ASP A 64 -7.33 11.63 -5.58
C ASP A 64 -6.75 10.22 -5.84
N ASP A 65 -6.48 9.44 -4.78
CA ASP A 65 -6.09 8.03 -4.87
C ASP A 65 -7.29 7.07 -4.74
N GLY A 66 -8.49 7.59 -4.51
CA GLY A 66 -9.72 6.81 -4.25
C GLY A 66 -9.99 6.53 -2.77
N LEU A 67 -9.30 7.18 -1.82
CA LEU A 67 -9.49 6.97 -0.39
C LEU A 67 -10.44 7.99 0.23
N SER A 68 -11.39 7.54 1.05
CA SER A 68 -12.34 8.42 1.76
C SER A 68 -11.73 9.23 2.92
N PHE A 69 -10.45 9.07 3.19
CA PHE A 69 -9.73 9.79 4.24
C PHE A 69 -8.24 9.84 3.93
N GLN A 70 -7.56 10.86 4.48
CA GLN A 70 -6.10 10.94 4.41
C GLN A 70 -5.47 9.71 5.06
N THR A 71 -4.54 9.08 4.35
CA THR A 71 -3.87 7.84 4.77
C THR A 71 -2.37 8.05 4.75
N LEU A 72 -1.70 7.71 5.85
CA LEU A 72 -0.24 7.71 5.94
C LEU A 72 0.28 6.34 5.51
N VAL A 73 0.90 6.25 4.33
CA VAL A 73 1.57 5.04 3.86
C VAL A 73 3.00 5.03 4.36
N ASP A 74 3.40 3.99 5.10
CA ASP A 74 4.77 3.82 5.58
C ASP A 74 5.66 3.19 4.48
N CYS A 75 6.64 3.95 3.98
CA CYS A 75 7.58 3.48 2.96
C CYS A 75 8.86 2.84 3.55
N SER A 76 8.98 2.74 4.87
CA SER A 76 10.14 2.16 5.54
C SER A 76 10.08 0.63 5.63
N LEU A 77 8.88 0.05 5.55
CA LEU A 77 8.64 -1.38 5.69
C LEU A 77 7.80 -1.92 4.53
N VAL A 78 8.28 -2.99 3.89
CA VAL A 78 7.56 -3.72 2.86
C VAL A 78 7.00 -5.00 3.48
N TYR A 79 5.68 -5.16 3.42
CA TYR A 79 4.98 -6.31 3.97
C TYR A 79 4.63 -7.30 2.87
N MET A 80 4.70 -8.58 3.20
CA MET A 80 4.20 -9.65 2.35
C MET A 80 2.74 -9.95 2.72
N VAL A 81 1.86 -9.97 1.72
CA VAL A 81 0.43 -10.28 1.86
C VAL A 81 0.06 -11.44 0.94
N ARG A 82 -0.85 -12.30 1.38
CA ARG A 82 -1.44 -13.34 0.52
C ARG A 82 -2.59 -12.79 -0.32
N LYS A 83 -2.71 -13.23 -1.58
CA LYS A 83 -3.85 -12.88 -2.46
C LYS A 83 -5.20 -13.15 -1.80
N SER A 84 -5.30 -14.21 -1.00
CA SER A 84 -6.52 -14.59 -0.26
C SER A 84 -6.90 -13.65 0.89
N GLN A 85 -5.99 -12.81 1.37
CA GLN A 85 -6.25 -11.86 2.47
C GLN A 85 -6.82 -10.53 1.99
N VAL A 86 -6.86 -10.29 0.68
CA VAL A 86 -7.37 -9.04 0.13
C VAL A 86 -8.88 -9.02 0.24
N LYS A 87 -9.41 -8.06 1.02
CA LYS A 87 -10.85 -7.91 1.24
C LYS A 87 -11.53 -7.14 0.10
N GLU A 88 -10.93 -6.03 -0.31
CA GLU A 88 -11.46 -5.17 -1.37
C GLU A 88 -10.34 -4.31 -1.99
N ARG A 89 -10.60 -3.77 -3.18
CA ARG A 89 -9.79 -2.72 -3.80
C ARG A 89 -10.42 -1.37 -3.47
N LEU A 90 -9.63 -0.49 -2.86
CA LEU A 90 -10.03 0.85 -2.43
C LEU A 90 -9.77 1.90 -3.51
N GLY A 91 -8.71 1.73 -4.31
CA GLY A 91 -8.34 2.75 -5.29
C GLY A 91 -7.04 2.44 -6.03
N VAL A 92 -6.39 3.49 -6.50
CA VAL A 92 -5.09 3.42 -7.20
C VAL A 92 -4.27 4.67 -6.87
N VAL A 93 -3.01 4.49 -6.54
CA VAL A 93 -2.11 5.61 -6.23
C VAL A 93 -1.96 6.52 -7.45
N ALA A 94 -2.14 7.83 -7.28
CA ALA A 94 -1.95 8.84 -8.31
C ALA A 94 -0.48 8.93 -8.76
N TYR A 95 -0.26 9.29 -10.02
CA TYR A 95 1.06 9.24 -10.65
C TYR A 95 2.15 10.01 -9.87
N GLU A 96 1.84 11.20 -9.38
CA GLU A 96 2.77 12.05 -8.63
C GLU A 96 3.26 11.35 -7.35
N ARG A 97 2.33 10.74 -6.59
CA ARG A 97 2.64 10.02 -5.36
C ARG A 97 3.43 8.73 -5.60
N ARG A 98 3.29 8.09 -6.77
CA ARG A 98 4.10 6.91 -7.13
C ARG A 98 5.58 7.25 -7.16
N GLN A 99 5.97 8.42 -7.66
CA GLN A 99 7.38 8.83 -7.69
C GLN A 99 7.92 9.11 -6.29
N GLU A 100 7.11 9.75 -5.44
CA GLU A 100 7.46 9.95 -4.04
C GLU A 100 7.67 8.62 -3.31
N ILE A 101 6.73 7.68 -3.45
CA ILE A 101 6.81 6.34 -2.86
C ILE A 101 8.08 5.62 -3.34
N LYS A 102 8.34 5.60 -4.66
CA LYS A 102 9.56 4.97 -5.21
C LYS A 102 10.82 5.52 -4.56
N ARG A 103 10.94 6.85 -4.47
CA ARG A 103 12.09 7.53 -3.87
C ARG A 103 12.26 7.16 -2.40
N LYS A 104 11.17 7.18 -1.62
CA LYS A 104 11.22 6.87 -0.18
C LYS A 104 11.51 5.40 0.09
N VAL A 105 10.89 4.47 -0.63
CA VAL A 105 11.15 3.03 -0.51
C VAL A 105 12.62 2.73 -0.84
N ARG A 106 13.13 3.28 -1.95
CA ARG A 106 14.55 3.13 -2.32
C ARG A 106 15.48 3.61 -1.21
N ALA A 107 15.24 4.80 -0.67
CA ALA A 107 16.03 5.36 0.41
C ALA A 107 16.03 4.47 1.68
N HIS A 108 14.88 3.93 2.07
CA HIS A 108 14.77 3.11 3.28
C HIS A 108 15.29 1.67 3.11
N LEU A 109 15.29 1.16 1.89
CA LEU A 109 15.86 -0.16 1.57
C LEU A 109 17.36 -0.10 1.22
N GLY A 110 18.01 1.07 1.35
CA GLY A 110 19.43 1.24 1.03
C GLY A 110 19.76 1.16 -0.47
N LEU A 111 18.77 1.39 -1.33
CA LEU A 111 18.90 1.32 -2.78
C LEU A 111 19.14 2.74 -3.34
N GLY A 112 20.42 3.17 -3.35
CA GLY A 112 20.88 4.40 -3.99
C GLY A 112 20.62 4.40 -5.48
#